data_AF-A0A537L264-F1
#
_entry.id   AF-A0A537L264-F1
#
_cell.length_a   1.000
_cell.length_b   1.000
_cell.length_c   1.000
_cell.angle_alpha   90.00
_cell.angle_beta   90.00
_cell.angle_gamma   90.00
#
_symmetry.space_group_name_H-M   'P 1'
#
loop_
_entity.id
_entity.type
_entity.pdbx_description
1 polymer ?
#
loop_
_entity_poly.entity_id
_entity_poly.type
_entity_poly.pdbx_seq_one_letter_code
_entity_poly.pdbx_strand_id
1 'polypeptide(L)'
;MQSAGEPRPALRHAYAMVRVSCVIPAYNESATISGVVRAARACPHVSEVIVVSDGSTDQTPRVAAESGADCVLALDENLGKGGAVLAGVEAARGDVVLLLDADLCGLTPEHLTRLLQPVLAGRAEMAVGVFSDDYLHGMMRPLSGQRAVRRALLLRGPKLAEAGFGFEIALDRLAKALGARRVQVSWTGVSHRLKSKKYGMMRGLRLQLRASSDLMRQTRVARPRRRTLSAGSRRRTRMDALVIALIVLVAVARPLFFAHPSQAAAFHLPSLPVPGPEDRVLVVVAHPDDEIIGAGGFIAAARHNGAAVSVLVVTNGDSNRVAAALVGRHLPPRTGEFIREGRLRQQETVEALQRLDVASADVYFLGFPDRQLALVMRSPLEPVASRYTGLRSAEYPGVVDQGAPYTRADIVELARTIVARVQPTLLITHSPLDRHSDHVAVAQLVDLIRGQTPVYAFVVHASGFPRPFRSSPHDPLLPPPGMDLPAEWTWMRFELSPDMERAKRAAIGAHRSQLATPYLGLLLTSFVRTNELFAVRPADLVASHPQ
;
A
#
# COMPACT_ATOMS: atom_id res chain seq x y z
N MET A 1 76.94 -35.13 9.27
CA MET A 1 77.00 -33.65 9.16
C MET A 1 76.12 -33.22 8.00
N GLN A 2 75.28 -32.22 8.25
CA GLN A 2 74.12 -31.82 7.45
C GLN A 2 74.49 -31.33 6.06
N SER A 3 73.83 -31.88 5.02
CA SER A 3 73.63 -31.17 3.75
C SER A 3 72.33 -30.36 3.88
N ALA A 4 72.43 -29.04 3.94
CA ALA A 4 71.26 -28.16 3.87
C ALA A 4 71.24 -27.51 2.48
N GLY A 5 70.20 -27.87 1.73
CA GLY A 5 70.02 -27.51 0.32
C GLY A 5 69.67 -26.06 0.09
N GLU A 6 69.76 -25.70 -1.19
CA GLU A 6 69.44 -24.41 -1.78
C GLU A 6 68.09 -23.83 -1.31
N PRO A 7 68.00 -22.49 -1.14
CA PRO A 7 66.74 -21.84 -0.83
C PRO A 7 65.76 -21.96 -2.01
N ARG A 8 64.69 -22.73 -1.78
CA ARG A 8 63.49 -22.77 -2.64
C ARG A 8 62.97 -21.35 -2.90
N PRO A 9 62.50 -21.05 -4.12
CA PRO A 9 62.05 -19.70 -4.48
C PRO A 9 60.90 -19.27 -3.57
N ALA A 10 61.00 -18.05 -3.04
CA ALA A 10 59.95 -17.41 -2.27
C ALA A 10 58.65 -17.46 -3.07
N LEU A 11 57.70 -18.27 -2.59
CA LEU A 11 56.32 -18.25 -3.06
C LEU A 11 55.77 -16.85 -2.83
N ARG A 12 55.82 -16.02 -3.86
CA ARG A 12 54.87 -14.94 -4.09
C ARG A 12 53.48 -15.57 -4.18
N HIS A 13 52.89 -15.89 -3.03
CA HIS A 13 51.45 -16.02 -2.94
C HIS A 13 50.90 -14.64 -3.29
N ALA A 14 50.41 -14.53 -4.53
CA ALA A 14 49.69 -13.39 -5.02
C ALA A 14 48.67 -12.96 -3.95
N TYR A 15 48.83 -11.75 -3.42
CA TYR A 15 47.71 -11.05 -2.81
C TYR A 15 46.70 -10.85 -3.93
N ALA A 16 45.76 -11.78 -4.09
CA ALA A 16 44.58 -11.53 -4.90
C ALA A 16 43.92 -10.29 -4.30
N MET A 17 43.99 -9.17 -5.02
CA MET A 17 43.32 -7.93 -4.64
C MET A 17 41.84 -8.26 -4.46
N VAL A 18 41.37 -8.29 -3.22
CA VAL A 18 39.97 -8.59 -2.87
C VAL A 18 39.08 -7.60 -3.60
N ARG A 19 38.29 -8.08 -4.55
CA ARG A 19 37.41 -7.21 -5.37
C ARG A 19 36.07 -7.02 -4.70
N VAL A 20 35.49 -5.84 -4.84
CA VAL A 20 34.17 -5.50 -4.28
C VAL A 20 33.17 -5.24 -5.41
N SER A 21 32.06 -5.98 -5.41
CA SER A 21 30.90 -5.68 -6.24
C SER A 21 29.85 -4.97 -5.41
N CYS A 22 29.45 -3.78 -5.82
CA CYS A 22 28.31 -3.09 -5.24
C CYS A 22 27.03 -3.54 -5.95
N VAL A 23 26.07 -4.08 -5.20
CA VAL A 23 24.77 -4.54 -5.71
C VAL A 23 23.67 -3.65 -5.14
N ILE A 24 22.89 -3.03 -6.03
CA ILE A 24 21.83 -2.07 -5.70
C ILE A 24 20.51 -2.58 -6.29
N PRO A 25 19.66 -3.28 -5.52
CA PRO A 25 18.30 -3.59 -5.94
C PRO A 25 17.45 -2.30 -6.01
N ALA A 26 16.73 -2.12 -7.11
CA ALA A 26 15.92 -0.94 -7.36
C ALA A 26 14.56 -1.32 -7.97
N TYR A 27 13.49 -0.65 -7.54
CA TYR A 27 12.15 -0.78 -8.13
C TYR A 27 11.47 0.58 -8.10
N ASN A 28 11.32 1.22 -9.26
CA ASN A 28 10.76 2.57 -9.40
C ASN A 28 11.50 3.65 -8.56
N GLU A 29 12.81 3.76 -8.75
CA GLU A 29 13.76 4.61 -8.00
C GLU A 29 14.50 5.64 -8.88
N SER A 30 13.92 6.01 -10.03
CA SER A 30 14.53 6.97 -10.96
C SER A 30 14.91 8.31 -10.31
N ALA A 31 14.20 8.71 -9.25
CA ALA A 31 14.44 9.96 -8.51
C ALA A 31 15.66 9.92 -7.55
N THR A 32 16.15 8.74 -7.18
CA THR A 32 17.10 8.55 -6.05
C THR A 32 18.34 7.75 -6.46
N ILE A 33 18.18 6.81 -7.40
CA ILE A 33 19.22 5.85 -7.80
C ILE A 33 20.53 6.52 -8.23
N SER A 34 20.45 7.69 -8.87
CA SER A 34 21.61 8.42 -9.37
C SER A 34 22.62 8.77 -8.27
N GLY A 35 22.13 9.25 -7.12
CA GLY A 35 22.99 9.63 -6.00
C GLY A 35 23.73 8.43 -5.41
N VAL A 36 23.04 7.29 -5.30
CA VAL A 36 23.61 6.06 -4.76
C VAL A 36 24.66 5.47 -5.70
N VAL A 37 24.37 5.40 -7.00
CA VAL A 37 25.31 4.88 -8.01
C VAL A 37 26.58 5.74 -8.06
N ARG A 38 26.44 7.08 -8.08
CA ARG A 38 27.60 7.98 -8.09
C ARG A 38 28.46 7.85 -6.84
N ALA A 39 27.85 7.75 -5.66
CA ALA A 39 28.59 7.53 -4.42
C ALA A 39 29.32 6.19 -4.40
N ALA A 40 28.70 5.12 -4.92
CA ALA A 40 29.33 3.82 -5.04
C ALA A 40 30.51 3.83 -6.02
N ARG A 41 30.35 4.46 -7.19
CA ARG A 41 31.42 4.60 -8.20
C ARG A 41 32.59 5.46 -7.72
N ALA A 42 32.33 6.48 -6.90
CA ALA A 42 33.37 7.32 -6.32
C ALA A 42 34.11 6.66 -5.14
N CYS A 43 33.68 5.48 -4.67
CA CYS A 43 34.37 4.75 -3.60
C CYS A 43 35.56 3.96 -4.17
N PRO A 44 36.80 4.21 -3.71
CA PRO A 44 38.01 3.60 -4.28
C PRO A 44 38.09 2.08 -4.07
N HIS A 45 37.30 1.54 -3.15
CA HIS A 45 37.26 0.11 -2.87
C HIS A 45 36.24 -0.65 -3.73
N VAL A 46 35.31 0.04 -4.41
CA VAL A 46 34.28 -0.58 -5.24
C VAL A 46 34.83 -0.82 -6.64
N SER A 47 34.88 -2.08 -7.05
CA SER A 47 35.41 -2.49 -8.36
C SER A 47 34.37 -2.46 -9.47
N GLU A 48 33.09 -2.69 -9.13
CA GLU A 48 31.97 -2.62 -10.05
C GLU A 48 30.66 -2.27 -9.32
N VAL A 49 29.74 -1.62 -10.03
CA VAL A 49 28.40 -1.29 -9.56
C VAL A 49 27.37 -1.98 -10.45
N ILE A 50 26.59 -2.86 -9.84
CA ILE A 50 25.51 -3.63 -10.46
C ILE A 50 24.19 -3.12 -9.91
N VAL A 51 23.35 -2.57 -10.78
CA VAL A 51 21.99 -2.16 -10.43
C VAL A 51 21.04 -3.24 -10.94
N VAL A 52 20.16 -3.73 -10.06
CA VAL A 52 19.14 -4.70 -10.44
C VAL A 52 17.79 -4.00 -10.43
N SER A 53 17.27 -3.68 -11.61
CA SER A 53 15.93 -3.12 -11.77
C SER A 53 14.90 -4.24 -11.75
N ASP A 54 14.23 -4.38 -10.61
CA ASP A 54 13.32 -5.46 -10.25
C ASP A 54 11.90 -5.25 -10.81
N GLY A 55 11.74 -5.31 -12.14
CA GLY A 55 10.46 -5.07 -12.81
C GLY A 55 10.02 -3.60 -12.82
N SER A 56 10.96 -2.64 -12.74
CA SER A 56 10.61 -1.21 -12.75
C SER A 56 9.83 -0.80 -13.99
N THR A 57 8.82 0.04 -13.81
CA THR A 57 7.98 0.61 -14.87
C THR A 57 8.32 2.06 -15.20
N ASP A 58 9.30 2.64 -14.49
CA ASP A 58 9.79 4.01 -14.70
C ASP A 58 11.18 4.02 -15.35
N GLN A 59 11.83 5.19 -15.40
CA GLN A 59 13.14 5.36 -16.02
C GLN A 59 14.33 4.84 -15.17
N THR A 60 14.08 4.05 -14.11
CA THR A 60 15.16 3.56 -13.21
C THR A 60 16.32 2.89 -13.94
N PRO A 61 16.11 1.94 -14.89
CA PRO A 61 17.23 1.30 -15.59
C PRO A 61 18.10 2.30 -16.35
N ARG A 62 17.44 3.24 -17.04
CA ARG A 62 18.10 4.27 -17.83
C ARG A 62 18.91 5.22 -16.95
N VAL A 63 18.31 5.75 -15.89
CA VAL A 63 18.98 6.67 -14.96
C VAL A 63 20.16 5.99 -14.26
N ALA A 64 20.04 4.70 -13.93
CA ALA A 64 21.14 3.93 -13.36
C ALA A 64 22.33 3.80 -14.30
N ALA A 65 22.08 3.48 -15.58
CA ALA A 65 23.12 3.38 -16.60
C ALA A 65 23.81 4.74 -16.83
N GLU A 66 23.02 5.81 -17.02
CA GLU A 66 23.52 7.17 -17.21
C GLU A 66 24.30 7.71 -15.99
N SER A 67 24.03 7.16 -14.79
CA SER A 67 24.74 7.52 -13.56
C SER A 67 26.07 6.78 -13.37
N GLY A 68 26.43 5.88 -14.29
CA GLY A 68 27.71 5.18 -14.31
C GLY A 68 27.68 3.78 -13.69
N ALA A 69 26.53 3.11 -13.64
CA ALA A 69 26.48 1.69 -13.29
C ALA A 69 27.22 0.86 -14.35
N ASP A 70 28.08 -0.07 -13.90
CA ASP A 70 28.84 -0.96 -14.79
C ASP A 70 27.95 -2.05 -15.41
N CYS A 71 26.86 -2.40 -14.72
CA CYS A 71 25.86 -3.34 -15.20
C CYS A 71 24.47 -2.95 -14.68
N VAL A 72 23.47 -2.97 -15.56
CA VAL A 72 22.06 -2.81 -15.19
C VAL A 72 21.31 -4.08 -15.61
N LEU A 73 20.89 -4.87 -14.63
CA LEU A 73 20.05 -6.06 -14.84
C LEU A 73 18.58 -5.63 -14.75
N ALA A 74 17.90 -5.51 -15.89
CA ALA A 74 16.47 -5.27 -15.93
C ALA A 74 15.73 -6.61 -15.92
N LEU A 75 14.99 -6.88 -14.84
CA LEU A 75 14.15 -8.06 -14.71
C LEU A 75 12.76 -7.76 -15.29
N ASP A 76 12.18 -8.73 -16.00
CA ASP A 76 10.87 -8.58 -16.65
C ASP A 76 9.71 -8.47 -15.65
N GLU A 77 9.87 -9.10 -14.48
CA GLU A 77 8.87 -9.11 -13.40
C GLU A 77 9.52 -8.73 -12.06
N ASN A 78 8.71 -8.18 -11.15
CA ASN A 78 9.16 -7.85 -9.80
C ASN A 78 9.25 -9.13 -8.94
N LEU A 79 10.46 -9.57 -8.64
CA LEU A 79 10.77 -10.74 -7.81
C LEU A 79 10.92 -10.39 -6.31
N GLY A 80 10.90 -9.09 -5.99
CA GLY A 80 11.12 -8.56 -4.67
C GLY A 80 12.61 -8.47 -4.29
N LYS A 81 12.91 -7.73 -3.22
CA LYS A 81 14.29 -7.40 -2.80
C LYS A 81 15.23 -8.61 -2.73
N GLY A 82 14.78 -9.73 -2.14
CA GLY A 82 15.60 -10.95 -2.04
C GLY A 82 15.98 -11.53 -3.40
N GLY A 83 15.03 -11.58 -4.34
CA GLY A 83 15.26 -12.05 -5.71
C GLY A 83 16.19 -11.10 -6.48
N ALA A 84 15.95 -9.79 -6.38
CA ALA A 84 16.80 -8.78 -7.00
C ALA A 84 18.24 -8.80 -6.46
N VAL A 85 18.42 -8.94 -5.15
CA VAL A 85 19.75 -9.08 -4.54
C VAL A 85 20.43 -10.35 -5.04
N LEU A 86 19.73 -11.50 -5.10
CA LEU A 86 20.35 -12.74 -5.58
C LEU A 86 20.81 -12.61 -7.03
N ALA A 87 19.98 -12.09 -7.93
CA ALA A 87 20.34 -11.86 -9.33
C ALA A 87 21.60 -10.98 -9.44
N GLY A 88 21.70 -9.94 -8.60
CA GLY A 88 22.89 -9.09 -8.53
C GLY A 88 24.13 -9.79 -7.97
N VAL A 89 23.98 -10.67 -6.97
CA VAL A 89 25.08 -11.48 -6.41
C VAL A 89 25.58 -12.53 -7.40
N GLU A 90 24.68 -13.11 -8.19
CA GLU A 90 25.03 -14.07 -9.25
C GLU A 90 25.86 -13.39 -10.34
N ALA A 91 25.47 -12.17 -10.74
CA ALA A 91 26.23 -11.36 -11.69
C ALA A 91 27.54 -10.76 -11.12
N ALA A 92 27.67 -10.65 -9.79
CA ALA A 92 28.83 -10.08 -9.12
C ALA A 92 30.10 -10.92 -9.30
N ARG A 93 31.22 -10.26 -9.64
CA ARG A 93 32.55 -10.86 -9.85
C ARG A 93 33.51 -10.65 -8.67
N GLY A 94 33.09 -9.86 -7.69
CA GLY A 94 33.85 -9.52 -6.49
C GLY A 94 33.77 -10.59 -5.40
N ASP A 95 34.83 -10.67 -4.61
CA ASP A 95 34.93 -11.56 -3.44
C ASP A 95 34.07 -11.05 -2.27
N VAL A 96 33.83 -9.74 -2.25
CA VAL A 96 32.97 -9.04 -1.30
C VAL A 96 31.83 -8.37 -2.05
N VAL A 97 30.61 -8.51 -1.53
CA VAL A 97 29.43 -7.82 -2.02
C VAL A 97 29.09 -6.69 -1.06
N LEU A 98 29.02 -5.47 -1.60
CA LEU A 98 28.46 -4.31 -0.94
C LEU A 98 26.98 -4.18 -1.34
N LEU A 99 26.08 -4.40 -0.41
CA LEU A 99 24.64 -4.23 -0.60
C LEU A 99 24.25 -2.81 -0.20
N LEU A 100 23.58 -2.08 -1.08
CA LEU A 100 23.02 -0.75 -0.81
C LEU A 100 21.55 -0.68 -1.24
N ASP A 101 20.79 0.18 -0.57
CA ASP A 101 19.43 0.47 -1.01
C ASP A 101 19.45 1.62 -2.02
N ALA A 102 18.53 1.61 -2.99
CA ALA A 102 18.44 2.61 -4.04
C ALA A 102 17.89 3.98 -3.58
N ASP A 103 17.38 4.10 -2.34
CA ASP A 103 16.69 5.29 -1.80
C ASP A 103 17.46 6.02 -0.68
N LEU A 104 18.78 5.86 -0.66
CA LEU A 104 19.67 6.52 0.31
C LEU A 104 19.91 8.00 -0.04
N CYS A 105 19.77 8.87 0.94
CA CYS A 105 20.07 10.30 0.87
C CYS A 105 21.29 10.64 1.75
N GLY A 106 22.19 11.48 1.25
CA GLY A 106 23.41 11.88 1.98
C GLY A 106 24.52 10.84 1.98
N LEU A 107 24.43 9.79 1.15
CA LEU A 107 25.46 8.76 1.04
C LEU A 107 26.74 9.33 0.41
N THR A 108 27.89 9.04 1.01
CA THR A 108 29.21 9.47 0.51
C THR A 108 30.16 8.29 0.38
N PRO A 109 31.23 8.39 -0.45
CA PRO A 109 32.25 7.35 -0.58
C PRO A 109 32.89 6.94 0.76
N GLU A 110 33.05 7.87 1.69
CA GLU A 110 33.65 7.63 3.01
C GLU A 110 32.78 6.69 3.85
N HIS A 111 31.45 6.80 3.75
CA HIS A 111 30.52 5.89 4.41
C HIS A 111 30.71 4.45 3.93
N LEU A 112 30.88 4.28 2.62
CA LEU A 112 31.10 2.99 1.99
C LEU A 112 32.47 2.41 2.38
N THR A 113 33.51 3.24 2.37
CA THR A 113 34.85 2.87 2.82
C THR A 113 34.83 2.36 4.25
N ARG A 114 34.18 3.07 5.19
CA ARG A 114 34.06 2.63 6.59
C ARG A 114 33.30 1.31 6.73
N LEU A 115 32.27 1.09 5.92
CA LEU A 115 31.50 -0.16 5.95
C LEU A 115 32.29 -1.35 5.39
N LEU A 116 33.09 -1.14 4.34
CA LEU A 116 33.90 -2.17 3.69
C LEU A 116 35.14 -2.57 4.50
N GLN A 117 35.75 -1.61 5.19
CA GLN A 117 37.08 -1.76 5.79
C GLN A 117 37.22 -2.93 6.79
N PRO A 118 36.22 -3.28 7.63
CA PRO A 118 36.32 -4.47 8.48
C PRO A 118 36.32 -5.80 7.73
N VAL A 119 35.63 -5.87 6.58
CA VAL A 119 35.55 -7.09 5.76
C VAL A 119 36.80 -7.23 4.90
N LEU A 120 37.25 -6.14 4.29
CA LEU A 120 38.48 -6.10 3.49
C LEU A 120 39.72 -6.41 4.34
N ALA A 121 39.76 -5.92 5.59
CA ALA A 121 40.83 -6.23 6.54
C ALA A 121 40.75 -7.64 7.15
N GLY A 122 39.78 -8.48 6.74
CA GLY A 122 39.61 -9.83 7.26
C GLY A 122 39.15 -9.93 8.72
N ARG A 123 38.77 -8.80 9.35
CA ARG A 123 38.32 -8.75 10.75
C ARG A 123 36.87 -9.24 10.93
N ALA A 124 36.08 -9.22 9.87
CA ALA A 124 34.71 -9.73 9.86
C ALA A 124 34.37 -10.39 8.51
N GLU A 125 33.45 -11.34 8.52
CA GLU A 125 32.84 -11.87 7.30
C GLU A 125 31.65 -11.03 6.83
N MET A 126 31.10 -10.20 7.73
CA MET A 126 29.99 -9.29 7.45
C MET A 126 30.09 -8.01 8.29
N ALA A 127 29.90 -6.85 7.65
CA ALA A 127 29.70 -5.56 8.30
C ALA A 127 28.31 -5.02 8.00
N VAL A 128 27.68 -4.36 8.97
CA VAL A 128 26.32 -3.81 8.87
C VAL A 128 26.33 -2.31 9.16
N GLY A 129 25.79 -1.50 8.24
CA GLY A 129 25.64 -0.05 8.43
C GLY A 129 24.46 0.26 9.36
N VAL A 130 24.65 1.16 10.33
CA VAL A 130 23.61 1.59 11.29
C VAL A 130 23.57 3.11 11.34
N PHE A 131 22.41 3.72 11.12
CA PHE A 131 22.26 5.18 11.13
C PHE A 131 22.28 5.73 12.57
N SER A 132 23.05 6.79 12.83
CA SER A 132 23.27 7.35 14.18
C SER A 132 22.18 8.32 14.65
N ASP A 133 21.47 8.98 13.74
CA ASP A 133 20.65 10.17 14.07
C ASP A 133 19.18 9.84 14.38
N ASP A 134 18.87 8.59 14.71
CA ASP A 134 17.50 8.12 14.90
C ASP A 134 17.36 7.38 16.23
N TYR A 135 17.18 8.14 17.31
CA TYR A 135 17.00 7.62 18.68
C TYR A 135 15.78 6.69 18.80
N LEU A 136 14.78 6.79 17.91
CA LEU A 136 13.63 5.89 17.84
C LEU A 136 13.95 4.53 17.17
N HIS A 137 14.97 4.46 16.32
CA HIS A 137 15.43 3.20 15.70
C HIS A 137 16.36 2.36 16.60
N GLY A 138 16.75 2.87 17.78
CA GLY A 138 17.54 2.13 18.77
C GLY A 138 16.92 0.80 19.20
N MET A 139 15.60 0.65 19.06
CA MET A 139 14.85 -0.58 19.36
C MET A 139 14.73 -1.55 18.16
N MET A 140 14.99 -1.08 16.93
CA MET A 140 14.86 -1.85 15.67
C MET A 140 16.20 -2.06 14.94
N ARG A 141 17.25 -2.42 15.69
CA ARG A 141 18.63 -2.52 15.22
C ARG A 141 19.00 -3.56 14.12
N PRO A 142 18.18 -4.55 13.66
CA PRO A 142 18.64 -5.52 12.66
C PRO A 142 18.14 -5.34 11.21
N LEU A 143 17.47 -4.23 10.84
CA LEU A 143 16.76 -4.13 9.55
C LEU A 143 17.38 -3.18 8.49
N SER A 144 18.60 -2.66 8.69
CA SER A 144 19.25 -1.85 7.63
C SER A 144 19.60 -2.71 6.42
N GLY A 145 19.45 -2.21 5.20
CA GLY A 145 19.79 -2.92 3.96
C GLY A 145 21.29 -2.93 3.65
N GLN A 146 22.06 -2.05 4.31
CA GLN A 146 23.43 -1.69 3.95
C GLN A 146 24.43 -2.63 4.60
N ARG A 147 25.09 -3.47 3.79
CA ARG A 147 26.04 -4.47 4.29
C ARG A 147 27.24 -4.64 3.38
N ALA A 148 28.39 -4.89 3.96
CA ALA A 148 29.51 -5.52 3.27
C ALA A 148 29.58 -6.98 3.69
N VAL A 149 29.58 -7.92 2.75
CA VAL A 149 29.50 -9.36 3.03
C VAL A 149 30.42 -10.12 2.09
N ARG A 150 31.13 -11.13 2.59
CA ARG A 150 31.85 -12.05 1.67
C ARG A 150 30.85 -12.75 0.75
N ARG A 151 31.10 -12.74 -0.56
CA ARG A 151 30.22 -13.34 -1.58
C ARG A 151 29.93 -14.81 -1.30
N ALA A 152 30.93 -15.56 -0.83
CA ALA A 152 30.78 -16.95 -0.42
C ALA A 152 29.74 -17.18 0.68
N LEU A 153 29.46 -16.21 1.55
CA LEU A 153 28.41 -16.32 2.57
C LEU A 153 27.02 -16.23 1.94
N LEU A 154 26.85 -15.38 0.91
CA LEU A 154 25.59 -15.18 0.20
C LEU A 154 25.23 -16.38 -0.68
N LEU A 155 26.21 -17.00 -1.34
CA LEU A 155 26.00 -18.16 -2.21
C LEU A 155 25.70 -19.47 -1.46
N ARG A 156 25.96 -19.52 -0.14
CA ARG A 156 25.71 -20.73 0.69
C ARG A 156 24.26 -20.85 1.18
N GLY A 157 23.39 -19.90 0.82
CA GLY A 157 22.00 -19.85 1.28
C GLY A 157 20.99 -19.89 0.13
N PRO A 158 20.64 -21.06 -0.44
CA PRO A 158 19.66 -21.17 -1.53
C PRO A 158 18.26 -20.65 -1.14
N LYS A 159 17.95 -20.56 0.17
CA LYS A 159 16.68 -20.04 0.70
C LYS A 159 16.67 -18.52 0.96
N LEU A 160 17.76 -17.80 0.64
CA LEU A 160 17.81 -16.35 0.82
C LEU A 160 16.91 -15.60 -0.18
N ALA A 161 16.77 -16.12 -1.41
CA ALA A 161 15.88 -15.53 -2.42
C ALA A 161 14.40 -15.60 -2.05
N GLU A 162 13.97 -16.67 -1.39
CA GLU A 162 12.58 -16.87 -0.93
C GLU A 162 12.18 -15.92 0.23
N ALA A 163 13.15 -15.22 0.83
CA ALA A 163 12.93 -14.43 2.05
C ALA A 163 12.30 -13.05 1.79
N GLY A 164 12.23 -12.56 0.55
CA GLY A 164 11.61 -11.27 0.22
C GLY A 164 12.10 -10.12 1.11
N PHE A 165 11.18 -9.44 1.81
CA PHE A 165 11.48 -8.35 2.78
C PHE A 165 12.20 -8.82 4.07
N GLY A 166 12.35 -10.13 4.27
CA GLY A 166 13.08 -10.73 5.38
C GLY A 166 14.51 -11.14 5.04
N PHE A 167 15.03 -10.72 3.87
CA PHE A 167 16.38 -11.06 3.40
C PHE A 167 17.45 -10.75 4.45
N GLU A 168 17.38 -9.58 5.08
CA GLU A 168 18.32 -9.11 6.10
C GLU A 168 18.33 -10.00 7.34
N ILE A 169 17.14 -10.43 7.79
CA ILE A 169 16.96 -11.34 8.92
C ILE A 169 17.45 -12.75 8.57
N ALA A 170 17.16 -13.22 7.36
CA ALA A 170 17.59 -14.51 6.87
C ALA A 170 19.13 -14.57 6.76
N LEU A 171 19.74 -13.50 6.26
CA LEU A 171 21.19 -13.35 6.18
C LEU A 171 21.83 -13.27 7.56
N ASP A 172 21.26 -12.55 8.51
CA ASP A 172 21.75 -12.51 9.89
C ASP A 172 21.68 -13.87 10.59
N ARG A 173 20.61 -14.65 10.32
CA ARG A 173 20.48 -16.02 10.83
C ARG A 173 21.49 -16.96 10.18
N LEU A 174 21.71 -16.84 8.87
CA LEU A 174 22.71 -17.63 8.16
C LEU A 174 24.12 -17.33 8.68
N ALA A 175 24.47 -16.05 8.81
CA ALA A 175 25.73 -15.61 9.40
C ALA A 175 25.92 -16.18 10.81
N LYS A 176 24.88 -16.15 11.65
CA LYS A 176 24.91 -16.73 13.00
C LYS A 176 25.04 -18.25 12.98
N ALA A 177 24.31 -18.95 12.11
CA ALA A 177 24.35 -20.41 11.99
C ALA A 177 25.72 -20.91 11.51
N LEU A 178 26.39 -20.13 10.66
CA LEU A 178 27.73 -20.42 10.14
C LEU A 178 28.85 -19.88 11.03
N GLY A 179 28.54 -19.25 12.17
CA GLY A 179 29.54 -18.71 13.10
C GLY A 179 30.35 -17.53 12.54
N ALA A 180 29.81 -16.80 11.57
CA ALA A 180 30.48 -15.65 10.94
C ALA A 180 30.65 -14.47 11.92
N ARG A 181 31.84 -13.85 11.94
CA ARG A 181 32.12 -12.63 12.70
C ARG A 181 31.42 -11.45 12.03
N ARG A 182 30.70 -10.68 12.82
CA ARG A 182 29.93 -9.51 12.39
C ARG A 182 30.32 -8.28 13.19
N VAL A 183 30.37 -7.14 12.49
CA VAL A 183 30.64 -5.82 13.04
C VAL A 183 29.57 -4.82 12.59
N GLN A 184 29.23 -3.87 13.45
CA GLN A 184 28.35 -2.75 13.12
C GLN A 184 29.20 -1.49 12.87
N VAL A 185 28.81 -0.71 11.86
CA VAL A 185 29.47 0.53 11.48
C VAL A 185 28.43 1.64 11.50
N SER A 186 28.67 2.68 12.30
CA SER A 186 27.75 3.80 12.43
C SER A 186 27.90 4.79 11.25
N TRP A 187 26.78 5.24 10.70
CA TRP A 187 26.69 6.27 9.65
C TRP A 187 25.94 7.50 10.17
N THR A 188 26.56 8.67 10.07
CA THR A 188 26.04 9.99 10.48
C THR A 188 25.65 10.80 9.25
N GLY A 189 24.49 11.45 9.25
CA GLY A 189 24.06 12.27 8.11
C GLY A 189 23.59 11.51 6.86
N VAL A 190 23.45 10.18 6.94
CA VAL A 190 22.80 9.37 5.90
C VAL A 190 21.39 9.01 6.38
N SER A 191 20.39 9.18 5.51
CA SER A 191 19.00 8.84 5.81
C SER A 191 18.34 8.11 4.64
N HIS A 192 17.21 7.45 4.90
CA HIS A 192 16.33 7.00 3.84
C HIS A 192 15.34 8.11 3.48
N ARG A 193 14.96 8.21 2.21
CA ARG A 193 13.77 8.97 1.84
C ARG A 193 12.57 8.40 2.60
N LEU A 194 11.91 9.20 3.45
CA LEU A 194 10.81 8.76 4.32
C LEU A 194 9.78 7.92 3.55
N LYS A 195 9.61 6.65 3.96
CA LYS A 195 8.68 5.68 3.36
C LYS A 195 7.21 6.14 3.34
N SER A 196 6.87 7.18 4.11
CA SER A 196 5.57 7.85 4.09
C SER A 196 5.25 8.52 2.75
N LYS A 197 6.25 9.02 2.00
CA LYS A 197 6.07 9.56 0.64
C LYS A 197 6.10 8.48 -0.46
N LYS A 198 6.55 7.25 -0.16
CA LYS A 198 6.83 6.20 -1.15
C LYS A 198 5.69 5.18 -1.33
N TYR A 199 5.01 4.79 -0.25
CA TYR A 199 3.91 3.81 -0.32
C TYR A 199 2.66 4.23 0.47
N GLY A 200 2.75 5.40 1.13
CA GLY A 200 1.85 5.91 2.15
C GLY A 200 1.70 4.98 3.38
N MET A 201 1.32 5.57 4.52
CA MET A 201 1.30 4.93 5.85
C MET A 201 0.74 3.50 5.93
N MET A 202 -0.40 3.20 5.29
CA MET A 202 -1.07 1.88 5.39
C MET A 202 -0.34 0.73 4.68
N ARG A 203 0.36 0.99 3.58
CA ARG A 203 1.11 -0.04 2.84
C ARG A 203 2.45 -0.31 3.52
N GLY A 204 3.04 0.71 4.15
CA GLY A 204 4.18 0.56 5.07
C GLY A 204 3.85 -0.30 6.30
N LEU A 205 2.66 -0.09 6.90
CA LEU A 205 2.17 -0.90 8.01
C LEU A 205 1.85 -2.34 7.58
N ARG A 206 1.24 -2.56 6.41
CA ARG A 206 1.01 -3.91 5.86
C ARG A 206 2.31 -4.65 5.56
N LEU A 207 3.34 -3.96 5.09
CA LEU A 207 4.67 -4.51 4.89
C LEU A 207 5.35 -4.88 6.22
N GLN A 208 5.20 -4.05 7.25
CA GLN A 208 5.63 -4.36 8.62
C GLN A 208 4.88 -5.56 9.22
N LEU A 209 3.57 -5.66 9.01
CA LEU A 209 2.74 -6.75 9.50
C LEU A 209 3.02 -8.07 8.76
N ARG A 210 3.31 -8.02 7.44
CA ARG A 210 3.75 -9.21 6.68
C ARG A 210 5.12 -9.71 7.14
N ALA A 211 6.10 -8.81 7.30
CA ALA A 211 7.39 -9.14 7.88
C ALA A 211 7.26 -9.75 9.30
N SER A 212 6.31 -9.25 10.10
CA SER A 212 5.99 -9.78 11.43
C SER A 212 5.27 -11.14 11.38
N SER A 213 4.45 -11.40 10.36
CA SER A 213 3.73 -12.67 10.20
C SER A 213 4.63 -13.81 9.69
N ASP A 214 5.60 -13.49 8.82
CA ASP A 214 6.61 -14.43 8.35
C ASP A 214 7.62 -14.77 9.47
N LEU A 215 7.90 -13.81 10.36
CA LEU A 215 8.63 -14.02 11.61
C LEU A 215 7.93 -15.06 12.51
N MET A 216 6.60 -15.05 12.60
CA MET A 216 5.84 -16.03 13.38
C MET A 216 5.75 -17.41 12.70
N ARG A 217 5.66 -17.48 11.37
CA ARG A 217 5.65 -18.78 10.65
C ARG A 217 6.98 -19.53 10.78
N GLN A 218 8.10 -18.80 10.74
CA GLN A 218 9.44 -19.41 10.81
C GLN A 218 9.89 -19.82 12.23
N THR A 219 9.22 -19.33 13.29
CA THR A 219 9.47 -19.79 14.66
C THR A 219 8.81 -21.13 15.01
N ARG A 220 7.90 -21.63 14.15
CA ARG A 220 7.22 -22.93 14.36
C ARG A 220 7.99 -24.15 13.83
N VAL A 221 8.98 -23.97 12.93
CA VAL A 221 9.60 -25.09 12.19
C VAL A 221 10.97 -25.52 12.73
N ALA A 222 11.55 -24.86 13.74
CA ALA A 222 12.85 -25.26 14.30
C ALA A 222 12.77 -25.54 15.81
N ARG A 223 12.61 -26.82 16.16
CA ARG A 223 13.01 -27.34 17.49
C ARG A 223 13.83 -28.62 17.33
N PRO A 224 15.15 -28.57 17.52
CA PRO A 224 15.88 -29.70 18.07
C PRO A 224 15.76 -29.71 19.60
N ARG A 225 15.77 -30.91 20.16
CA ARG A 225 15.61 -31.24 21.59
C ARG A 225 16.84 -30.83 22.43
N ARG A 226 16.52 -30.33 23.64
CA ARG A 226 17.29 -30.31 24.92
C ARG A 226 18.54 -29.45 25.08
N ARG A 227 18.49 -28.49 26.03
CA ARG A 227 19.04 -28.66 27.39
C ARG A 227 18.50 -27.57 28.34
N THR A 228 18.30 -27.95 29.59
CA THR A 228 17.61 -27.24 30.67
C THR A 228 18.30 -25.94 31.07
N LEU A 229 17.60 -24.82 30.92
CA LEU A 229 17.87 -23.57 31.63
C LEU A 229 16.54 -23.07 32.21
N SER A 230 16.59 -22.65 33.47
CA SER A 230 15.51 -22.16 34.34
C SER A 230 14.34 -21.47 33.59
N ALA A 231 13.13 -21.97 33.83
CA ALA A 231 11.88 -21.52 33.22
C ALA A 231 11.37 -20.16 33.75
N GLY A 232 12.02 -19.56 34.76
CA GLY A 232 11.56 -18.34 35.43
C GLY A 232 11.85 -17.03 34.67
N SER A 233 12.98 -16.92 33.96
CA SER A 233 13.42 -15.63 33.38
C SER A 233 12.99 -15.39 31.92
N ARG A 234 12.77 -16.47 31.15
CA ARG A 234 12.33 -16.38 29.73
C ARG A 234 10.85 -16.06 29.56
N ARG A 235 10.02 -16.31 30.57
CA ARG A 235 8.58 -16.00 30.54
C ARG A 235 8.32 -14.53 30.83
N ARG A 236 9.05 -13.93 31.79
CA ARG A 236 9.01 -12.50 32.09
C ARG A 236 9.44 -11.64 30.90
N THR A 237 10.62 -11.88 30.33
CA THR A 237 11.14 -11.10 29.20
C THR A 237 10.26 -11.11 27.94
N ARG A 238 9.55 -12.20 27.65
CA ARG A 238 8.56 -12.25 26.56
C ARG A 238 7.27 -11.52 26.89
N MET A 239 6.83 -11.60 28.15
CA MET A 239 5.67 -10.88 28.63
C MET A 239 5.92 -9.38 28.64
N ASP A 240 7.11 -8.95 29.06
CA ASP A 240 7.54 -7.55 29.06
C ASP A 240 7.62 -7.00 27.62
N ALA A 241 8.17 -7.77 26.68
CA ALA A 241 8.19 -7.38 25.27
C ALA A 241 6.80 -7.28 24.64
N LEU A 242 5.87 -8.18 25.01
CA LEU A 242 4.47 -8.12 24.58
C LEU A 242 3.74 -6.92 25.18
N VAL A 243 3.99 -6.61 26.46
CA VAL A 243 3.43 -5.45 27.14
C VAL A 243 3.96 -4.16 26.52
N ILE A 244 5.26 -4.05 26.24
CA ILE A 244 5.86 -2.90 25.56
C ILE A 244 5.29 -2.77 24.14
N ALA A 245 5.20 -3.86 23.37
CA ALA A 245 4.60 -3.83 22.04
C ALA A 245 3.13 -3.39 22.08
N LEU A 246 2.38 -3.81 23.09
CA LEU A 246 1.00 -3.39 23.32
C LEU A 246 0.93 -1.90 23.71
N ILE A 247 1.80 -1.42 24.59
CA ILE A 247 1.88 0.00 24.97
C ILE A 247 2.22 0.87 23.76
N VAL A 248 3.19 0.45 22.94
CA VAL A 248 3.56 1.16 21.69
C VAL A 248 2.40 1.12 20.70
N LEU A 249 1.74 -0.03 20.51
CA LEU A 249 0.57 -0.15 19.66
C LEU A 249 -0.55 0.80 20.13
N VAL A 250 -0.81 0.85 21.44
CA VAL A 250 -1.78 1.77 22.04
C VAL A 250 -1.34 3.22 21.84
N ALA A 251 -0.07 3.56 22.06
CA ALA A 251 0.45 4.92 21.88
C ALA A 251 0.37 5.41 20.43
N VAL A 252 0.61 4.52 19.45
CA VAL A 252 0.53 4.81 18.00
C VAL A 252 -0.92 4.84 17.51
N ALA A 253 -1.78 3.95 18.01
CA ALA A 253 -3.18 3.89 17.61
C ALA A 253 -4.03 4.96 18.30
N ARG A 254 -3.70 5.38 19.54
CA ARG A 254 -4.48 6.34 20.33
C ARG A 254 -4.77 7.65 19.58
N PRO A 255 -3.83 8.29 18.86
CA PRO A 255 -4.13 9.48 18.05
C PRO A 255 -5.12 9.24 16.90
N LEU A 256 -5.24 8.01 16.40
CA LEU A 256 -6.26 7.67 15.40
C LEU A 256 -7.65 7.63 16.03
N PHE A 257 -7.79 7.11 17.26
CA PHE A 257 -9.10 6.93 17.91
C PHE A 257 -9.57 8.13 18.75
N PHE A 258 -8.65 8.91 19.32
CA PHE A 258 -8.97 9.92 20.34
C PHE A 258 -8.58 11.34 19.98
N ALA A 259 -7.81 11.55 18.91
CA ALA A 259 -7.52 12.92 18.51
C ALA A 259 -8.73 13.52 17.81
N HIS A 260 -9.26 14.58 18.39
CA HIS A 260 -10.31 15.37 17.78
C HIS A 260 -9.68 16.35 16.79
N PRO A 261 -10.23 16.48 15.58
CA PRO A 261 -9.88 17.60 14.71
C PRO A 261 -10.16 18.93 15.44
N SER A 262 -9.32 19.95 15.23
CA SER A 262 -9.66 21.30 15.71
C SER A 262 -10.90 21.77 14.96
N GLN A 263 -12.02 21.98 15.67
CA GLN A 263 -13.28 22.42 15.06
C GLN A 263 -13.09 23.69 14.22
N ALA A 264 -12.15 24.57 14.59
CA ALA A 264 -11.77 25.76 13.84
C ALA A 264 -11.40 25.48 12.37
N ALA A 265 -10.76 24.34 12.05
CA ALA A 265 -10.42 23.99 10.67
C ALA A 265 -11.64 23.59 9.83
N ALA A 266 -12.75 23.16 10.46
CA ALA A 266 -14.00 22.85 9.76
C ALA A 266 -14.76 24.12 9.34
N PHE A 267 -14.74 25.15 10.21
CA PHE A 267 -15.51 26.38 10.03
C PHE A 267 -15.05 27.24 8.84
N HIS A 268 -13.84 27.02 8.31
CA HIS A 268 -13.31 27.78 7.17
C HIS A 268 -13.64 27.18 5.80
N LEU A 269 -14.27 26.00 5.73
CA LEU A 269 -14.59 25.40 4.44
C LEU A 269 -15.93 25.93 3.89
N PRO A 270 -15.98 26.28 2.59
CA PRO A 270 -17.22 26.65 1.92
C PRO A 270 -18.23 25.49 1.92
N SER A 271 -19.52 25.81 2.01
CA SER A 271 -20.60 24.82 1.99
C SER A 271 -21.07 24.54 0.57
N LEU A 272 -21.42 23.29 0.29
CA LEU A 272 -22.17 22.92 -0.90
C LEU A 272 -23.66 23.21 -0.71
N PRO A 273 -24.35 23.65 -1.77
CA PRO A 273 -25.81 23.75 -1.81
C PRO A 273 -26.47 22.37 -1.87
N VAL A 274 -27.75 22.32 -1.49
CA VAL A 274 -28.59 21.12 -1.59
C VAL A 274 -29.23 21.09 -2.99
N PRO A 275 -29.15 19.97 -3.74
CA PRO A 275 -29.81 19.83 -5.05
C PRO A 275 -31.32 20.05 -4.97
N GLY A 276 -31.91 20.67 -6.00
CA GLY A 276 -33.34 20.95 -6.11
C GLY A 276 -34.12 19.95 -6.97
N PRO A 277 -35.44 20.14 -7.14
CA PRO A 277 -36.30 19.23 -7.91
C PRO A 277 -35.89 19.00 -9.38
N GLU A 278 -35.21 19.98 -9.98
CA GLU A 278 -34.72 19.89 -11.37
C GLU A 278 -33.41 19.09 -11.50
N ASP A 279 -32.75 18.81 -10.36
CA ASP A 279 -31.49 18.10 -10.34
C ASP A 279 -31.64 16.59 -10.47
N ARG A 280 -30.73 16.01 -11.24
CA ARG A 280 -30.57 14.56 -11.41
C ARG A 280 -29.16 14.20 -10.97
N VAL A 281 -29.05 13.65 -9.77
CA VAL A 281 -27.78 13.26 -9.16
C VAL A 281 -27.49 11.80 -9.50
N LEU A 282 -26.34 11.53 -10.11
CA LEU A 282 -25.83 10.18 -10.28
C LEU A 282 -24.60 9.96 -9.39
N VAL A 283 -24.73 9.06 -8.42
CA VAL A 283 -23.64 8.67 -7.53
C VAL A 283 -22.97 7.43 -8.11
N VAL A 284 -21.70 7.51 -8.50
CA VAL A 284 -20.93 6.41 -9.09
C VAL A 284 -19.85 5.95 -8.11
N VAL A 285 -19.94 4.70 -7.64
CA VAL A 285 -19.02 4.17 -6.62
C VAL A 285 -18.44 2.81 -6.98
N ALA A 286 -17.27 2.51 -6.40
CA ALA A 286 -16.57 1.26 -6.63
C ALA A 286 -17.27 0.07 -5.96
N HIS A 287 -17.61 0.17 -4.67
CA HIS A 287 -18.13 -0.97 -3.91
C HIS A 287 -19.46 -0.67 -3.21
N PRO A 288 -20.27 -1.71 -2.90
CA PRO A 288 -21.52 -1.55 -2.15
C PRO A 288 -21.26 -1.18 -0.68
N ASP A 289 -21.43 0.09 -0.31
CA ASP A 289 -21.25 0.77 0.99
C ASP A 289 -20.61 2.16 0.82
N ASP A 290 -19.79 2.33 -0.22
CA ASP A 290 -19.11 3.58 -0.58
C ASP A 290 -20.10 4.74 -0.80
N GLU A 291 -21.26 4.46 -1.40
CA GLU A 291 -22.32 5.43 -1.68
C GLU A 291 -22.85 6.08 -0.40
N ILE A 292 -23.00 5.28 0.67
CA ILE A 292 -23.55 5.76 1.93
C ILE A 292 -22.47 6.45 2.76
N ILE A 293 -21.26 5.89 2.85
CA ILE A 293 -20.20 6.52 3.67
C ILE A 293 -19.71 7.83 3.05
N GLY A 294 -19.64 7.90 1.72
CA GLY A 294 -19.19 9.08 0.97
C GLY A 294 -20.24 10.18 0.88
N ALA A 295 -21.49 9.81 0.56
CA ALA A 295 -22.54 10.76 0.19
C ALA A 295 -23.94 10.44 0.74
N GLY A 296 -24.08 9.55 1.73
CA GLY A 296 -25.40 9.13 2.23
C GLY A 296 -26.25 10.27 2.80
N GLY A 297 -25.61 11.26 3.44
CA GLY A 297 -26.30 12.45 3.93
C GLY A 297 -26.71 13.39 2.79
N PHE A 298 -25.84 13.57 1.80
CA PHE A 298 -26.14 14.30 0.56
C PHE A 298 -27.30 13.67 -0.20
N ILE A 299 -27.31 12.33 -0.36
CA ILE A 299 -28.39 11.58 -0.99
C ILE A 299 -29.72 11.82 -0.26
N ALA A 300 -29.72 11.68 1.07
CA ALA A 300 -30.92 11.93 1.89
C ALA A 300 -31.46 13.35 1.69
N ALA A 301 -30.56 14.35 1.66
CA ALA A 301 -30.93 15.74 1.46
C ALA A 301 -31.48 16.02 0.06
N ALA A 302 -30.83 15.48 -0.97
CA ALA A 302 -31.25 15.60 -2.36
C ALA A 302 -32.67 15.03 -2.55
N ARG A 303 -32.93 13.83 -2.02
CA ARG A 303 -34.26 13.20 -2.07
C ARG A 303 -35.30 13.98 -1.28
N HIS A 304 -34.98 14.44 -0.09
CA HIS A 304 -35.87 15.27 0.72
C HIS A 304 -36.27 16.57 -0.01
N ASN A 305 -35.35 17.15 -0.78
CA ASN A 305 -35.57 18.38 -1.53
C ASN A 305 -36.14 18.15 -2.96
N GLY A 306 -36.57 16.92 -3.26
CA GLY A 306 -37.25 16.57 -4.51
C GLY A 306 -36.35 16.23 -5.69
N ALA A 307 -35.03 16.23 -5.55
CA ALA A 307 -34.10 15.85 -6.61
C ALA A 307 -34.24 14.36 -6.96
N ALA A 308 -34.01 14.02 -8.23
CA ALA A 308 -33.87 12.62 -8.63
C ALA A 308 -32.46 12.13 -8.29
N VAL A 309 -32.36 10.95 -7.69
CA VAL A 309 -31.06 10.34 -7.34
C VAL A 309 -31.00 8.92 -7.88
N SER A 310 -29.93 8.62 -8.60
CA SER A 310 -29.58 7.28 -9.04
C SER A 310 -28.18 6.90 -8.53
N VAL A 311 -27.95 5.61 -8.34
CA VAL A 311 -26.66 5.08 -7.87
C VAL A 311 -26.16 4.01 -8.82
N LEU A 312 -24.91 4.14 -9.25
CA LEU A 312 -24.18 3.16 -10.06
C LEU A 312 -23.03 2.57 -9.24
N VAL A 313 -23.13 1.29 -8.90
CA VAL A 313 -22.09 0.53 -8.20
C VAL A 313 -21.34 -0.35 -9.20
N VAL A 314 -20.03 -0.16 -9.29
CA VAL A 314 -19.22 -0.79 -10.35
C VAL A 314 -18.88 -2.25 -10.03
N THR A 315 -18.58 -2.56 -8.77
CA THR A 315 -18.30 -3.94 -8.30
C THR A 315 -19.37 -4.45 -7.35
N ASN A 316 -19.35 -5.75 -7.06
CA ASN A 316 -20.18 -6.32 -5.99
C ASN A 316 -19.43 -6.48 -4.67
N GLY A 317 -18.18 -6.02 -4.57
CA GLY A 317 -17.41 -6.08 -3.33
C GLY A 317 -17.08 -7.50 -2.85
N ASP A 318 -16.90 -8.44 -3.78
CA ASP A 318 -16.77 -9.89 -3.57
C ASP A 318 -15.33 -10.36 -3.25
N SER A 319 -14.52 -9.52 -2.58
CA SER A 319 -13.11 -9.82 -2.29
C SER A 319 -12.75 -10.08 -0.81
N ASN A 320 -13.70 -9.89 0.11
CA ASN A 320 -13.41 -9.90 1.54
C ASN A 320 -13.44 -11.32 2.12
N ARG A 321 -12.25 -11.90 2.26
CA ARG A 321 -12.06 -13.26 2.80
C ARG A 321 -12.72 -13.51 4.16
N VAL A 322 -12.77 -12.50 5.03
CA VAL A 322 -13.36 -12.69 6.37
C VAL A 322 -14.87 -12.76 6.25
N ALA A 323 -15.48 -11.83 5.51
CA ALA A 323 -16.91 -11.83 5.26
C ALA A 323 -17.34 -13.08 4.45
N ALA A 324 -16.64 -13.44 3.37
CA ALA A 324 -16.86 -14.69 2.65
C ALA A 324 -16.77 -15.94 3.56
N ALA A 325 -15.77 -16.01 4.45
CA ALA A 325 -15.64 -17.11 5.42
C ALA A 325 -16.81 -17.14 6.42
N LEU A 326 -17.29 -15.97 6.88
CA LEU A 326 -18.43 -15.88 7.79
C LEU A 326 -19.73 -16.31 7.12
N VAL A 327 -19.94 -15.95 5.85
CA VAL A 327 -21.09 -16.36 5.04
C VAL A 327 -21.06 -17.88 4.79
N GLY A 328 -19.90 -18.42 4.42
CA GLY A 328 -19.78 -19.79 3.93
C GLY A 328 -19.35 -20.84 4.95
N ARG A 329 -18.82 -20.42 6.11
CA ARG A 329 -18.22 -21.26 7.15
C ARG A 329 -17.01 -22.09 6.69
N HIS A 330 -16.32 -21.69 5.61
CA HIS A 330 -15.07 -22.32 5.15
C HIS A 330 -13.85 -21.40 5.29
N LEU A 331 -12.70 -21.99 5.66
CA LEU A 331 -11.40 -21.31 5.79
C LEU A 331 -10.29 -22.14 5.12
N PRO A 332 -9.70 -21.70 3.99
CA PRO A 332 -10.01 -20.45 3.26
C PRO A 332 -11.37 -20.53 2.54
N PRO A 333 -12.00 -19.36 2.23
CA PRO A 333 -13.25 -19.34 1.49
C PRO A 333 -13.12 -19.94 0.09
N ARG A 334 -14.20 -20.55 -0.39
CA ARG A 334 -14.32 -21.06 -1.75
C ARG A 334 -14.84 -19.98 -2.70
N THR A 335 -14.61 -20.16 -3.99
CA THR A 335 -15.09 -19.29 -5.07
C THR A 335 -16.58 -18.93 -4.95
N GLY A 336 -17.45 -19.92 -4.72
CA GLY A 336 -18.89 -19.70 -4.57
C GLY A 336 -19.28 -18.89 -3.33
N GLU A 337 -18.41 -18.74 -2.33
CA GLU A 337 -18.67 -17.93 -1.14
C GLU A 337 -18.43 -16.45 -1.40
N PHE A 338 -17.42 -16.11 -2.19
CA PHE A 338 -17.23 -14.74 -2.69
C PHE A 338 -18.42 -14.29 -3.53
N ILE A 339 -18.94 -15.17 -4.41
CA ILE A 339 -20.15 -14.86 -5.20
C ILE A 339 -21.36 -14.65 -4.29
N ARG A 340 -21.54 -15.49 -3.26
CA ARG A 340 -22.63 -15.31 -2.28
C ARG A 340 -22.48 -14.00 -1.50
N GLU A 341 -21.26 -13.65 -1.10
CA GLU A 341 -20.97 -12.38 -0.44
C GLU A 341 -21.33 -11.20 -1.33
N GLY A 342 -20.91 -11.22 -2.60
CA GLY A 342 -21.25 -10.15 -3.55
C GLY A 342 -22.76 -9.95 -3.72
N ARG A 343 -23.53 -11.05 -3.82
CA ARG A 343 -25.00 -10.99 -3.88
C ARG A 343 -25.63 -10.41 -2.62
N LEU A 344 -25.11 -10.79 -1.44
CA LEU A 344 -25.57 -10.22 -0.18
C LEU A 344 -25.30 -8.71 -0.13
N ARG A 345 -24.11 -8.27 -0.57
CA ARG A 345 -23.76 -6.84 -0.60
C ARG A 345 -24.63 -6.03 -1.57
N GLN A 346 -25.03 -6.58 -2.72
CA GLN A 346 -26.01 -5.93 -3.60
C GLN A 346 -27.34 -5.69 -2.87
N GLN A 347 -27.85 -6.70 -2.16
CA GLN A 347 -29.09 -6.59 -1.38
C GLN A 347 -28.97 -5.55 -0.27
N GLU A 348 -27.82 -5.53 0.43
CA GLU A 348 -27.55 -4.55 1.49
C GLU A 348 -27.51 -3.11 0.96
N THR A 349 -26.89 -2.85 -0.20
CA THR A 349 -26.92 -1.52 -0.83
C THR A 349 -28.32 -1.11 -1.24
N VAL A 350 -29.12 -1.99 -1.85
CA VAL A 350 -30.51 -1.66 -2.20
C VAL A 350 -31.32 -1.34 -0.94
N GLU A 351 -31.18 -2.14 0.12
CA GLU A 351 -31.84 -1.87 1.42
C GLU A 351 -31.36 -0.54 2.03
N ALA A 352 -30.07 -0.23 1.96
CA ALA A 352 -29.49 1.01 2.48
C ALA A 352 -30.05 2.24 1.75
N LEU A 353 -30.11 2.18 0.42
CA LEU A 353 -30.58 3.28 -0.43
C LEU A 353 -32.09 3.47 -0.35
N GLN A 354 -32.87 2.40 -0.18
CA GLN A 354 -34.30 2.49 0.11
C GLN A 354 -34.60 3.23 1.42
N ARG A 355 -33.73 3.11 2.44
CA ARG A 355 -33.86 3.90 3.68
C ARG A 355 -33.60 5.40 3.48
N LEU A 356 -33.05 5.78 2.33
CA LEU A 356 -32.82 7.17 1.91
C LEU A 356 -33.77 7.59 0.78
N ASP A 357 -34.89 6.88 0.60
CA ASP A 357 -35.92 7.15 -0.42
C ASP A 357 -35.43 7.09 -1.87
N VAL A 358 -34.38 6.31 -2.14
CA VAL A 358 -33.93 5.95 -3.49
C VAL A 358 -34.60 4.64 -3.92
N ALA A 359 -35.30 4.65 -5.06
CA ALA A 359 -36.00 3.46 -5.54
C ALA A 359 -35.00 2.40 -6.03
N SER A 360 -35.34 1.12 -5.87
CA SER A 360 -34.48 0.01 -6.33
C SER A 360 -34.26 0.01 -7.85
N ALA A 361 -35.19 0.59 -8.63
CA ALA A 361 -35.05 0.77 -10.06
C ALA A 361 -33.99 1.81 -10.46
N ASP A 362 -33.56 2.67 -9.52
CA ASP A 362 -32.54 3.70 -9.69
C ASP A 362 -31.18 3.26 -9.15
N VAL A 363 -31.04 1.99 -8.77
CA VAL A 363 -29.78 1.39 -8.30
C VAL A 363 -29.28 0.39 -9.34
N TYR A 364 -28.11 0.68 -9.91
CA TYR A 364 -27.50 -0.07 -11.00
C TYR A 364 -26.21 -0.75 -10.53
N PHE A 365 -26.03 -2.01 -10.89
CA PHE A 365 -24.79 -2.75 -10.62
C PHE A 365 -24.13 -3.17 -11.94
N LEU A 366 -22.82 -2.95 -12.09
CA LEU A 366 -22.09 -3.47 -13.26
C LEU A 366 -21.52 -4.88 -13.00
N GLY A 367 -21.25 -5.24 -11.75
CA GLY A 367 -20.78 -6.58 -11.38
C GLY A 367 -19.35 -6.91 -11.81
N PHE A 368 -18.50 -5.89 -11.99
CA PHE A 368 -17.08 -6.03 -12.33
C PHE A 368 -16.24 -6.50 -11.12
N PRO A 369 -15.04 -7.06 -11.34
CA PRO A 369 -14.31 -7.78 -10.31
C PRO A 369 -13.68 -6.84 -9.26
N ASP A 370 -13.99 -7.10 -7.99
CA ASP A 370 -13.48 -6.33 -6.84
C ASP A 370 -11.94 -6.47 -6.68
N ARG A 371 -11.29 -5.35 -6.39
CA ARG A 371 -9.83 -5.14 -6.29
C ARG A 371 -9.05 -5.35 -7.58
N GLN A 372 -9.73 -5.35 -8.71
CA GLN A 372 -9.14 -5.54 -10.04
C GLN A 372 -9.63 -4.52 -11.07
N LEU A 373 -10.41 -3.50 -10.69
CA LEU A 373 -10.85 -2.47 -11.64
C LEU A 373 -9.69 -1.75 -12.32
N ALA A 374 -8.59 -1.48 -11.61
CA ALA A 374 -7.40 -0.87 -12.23
C ALA A 374 -6.77 -1.76 -13.31
N LEU A 375 -6.92 -3.08 -13.23
CA LEU A 375 -6.48 -4.04 -14.25
C LEU A 375 -7.48 -4.08 -15.41
N VAL A 376 -8.78 -4.08 -15.13
CA VAL A 376 -9.85 -3.97 -16.14
C VAL A 376 -9.66 -2.72 -16.99
N MET A 377 -9.44 -1.56 -16.34
CA MET A 377 -9.20 -0.28 -17.02
C MET A 377 -7.95 -0.27 -17.91
N ARG A 378 -7.03 -1.22 -17.75
CA ARG A 378 -5.83 -1.39 -18.62
C ARG A 378 -5.97 -2.49 -19.66
N SER A 379 -7.09 -3.20 -19.67
CA SER A 379 -7.34 -4.36 -20.54
C SER A 379 -8.45 -4.01 -21.54
N PRO A 380 -8.14 -3.48 -22.73
CA PRO A 380 -9.14 -2.91 -23.63
C PRO A 380 -10.21 -3.90 -24.05
N LEU A 381 -9.79 -5.11 -24.45
CA LEU A 381 -10.65 -6.14 -25.04
C LEU A 381 -10.46 -7.52 -24.39
N GLU A 382 -9.35 -7.76 -23.70
CA GLU A 382 -9.08 -9.06 -23.06
C GLU A 382 -9.76 -9.10 -21.68
N PRO A 383 -10.69 -10.05 -21.42
CA PRO A 383 -11.41 -10.09 -20.15
C PRO A 383 -10.50 -10.47 -18.99
N VAL A 384 -10.49 -9.66 -17.93
CA VAL A 384 -9.74 -9.94 -16.71
C VAL A 384 -10.43 -11.06 -15.93
N ALA A 385 -9.68 -12.08 -15.49
CA ALA A 385 -10.22 -13.08 -14.56
C ALA A 385 -10.17 -12.59 -13.10
N SER A 386 -11.30 -12.69 -12.41
CA SER A 386 -11.38 -12.40 -10.98
C SER A 386 -10.50 -13.39 -10.19
N ARG A 387 -9.61 -12.86 -9.35
CA ARG A 387 -8.75 -13.68 -8.48
C ARG A 387 -9.50 -14.36 -7.33
N TYR A 388 -10.76 -13.97 -7.10
CA TYR A 388 -11.60 -14.46 -6.02
C TYR A 388 -12.69 -15.41 -6.54
N THR A 389 -13.41 -14.97 -7.57
CA THR A 389 -14.55 -15.70 -8.14
C THR A 389 -14.19 -16.49 -9.39
N GLY A 390 -13.02 -16.28 -9.99
CA GLY A 390 -12.63 -16.92 -11.25
C GLY A 390 -13.42 -16.44 -12.48
N LEU A 391 -14.47 -15.63 -12.27
CA LEU A 391 -15.32 -15.09 -13.33
C LEU A 391 -14.54 -14.15 -14.25
N ARG A 392 -14.93 -14.14 -15.52
CA ARG A 392 -14.38 -13.25 -16.56
C ARG A 392 -15.45 -12.31 -17.13
N SER A 393 -16.66 -12.37 -16.59
CA SER A 393 -17.83 -11.60 -17.00
C SER A 393 -18.80 -11.39 -15.84
N ALA A 394 -19.70 -10.42 -15.97
CA ALA A 394 -20.68 -10.06 -14.96
C ALA A 394 -21.81 -11.10 -14.88
N GLU A 395 -21.66 -12.11 -14.03
CA GLU A 395 -22.65 -13.22 -13.89
C GLU A 395 -23.63 -13.02 -12.72
N TYR A 396 -23.65 -11.85 -12.11
CA TYR A 396 -24.50 -11.55 -10.96
C TYR A 396 -25.95 -11.24 -11.39
N PRO A 397 -26.96 -11.70 -10.64
CA PRO A 397 -28.35 -11.30 -10.90
C PRO A 397 -28.53 -9.77 -10.79
N GLY A 398 -29.35 -9.20 -11.67
CA GLY A 398 -29.73 -7.79 -11.61
C GLY A 398 -28.62 -6.80 -11.99
N VAL A 399 -27.49 -7.27 -12.52
CA VAL A 399 -26.52 -6.36 -13.17
C VAL A 399 -27.08 -5.81 -14.47
N VAL A 400 -26.55 -4.66 -14.90
CA VAL A 400 -27.02 -3.94 -16.10
C VAL A 400 -26.98 -4.84 -17.35
N ASP A 401 -25.91 -5.61 -17.51
CA ASP A 401 -25.77 -6.57 -18.60
C ASP A 401 -25.14 -7.87 -18.08
N GLN A 402 -25.96 -8.92 -18.03
CA GLN A 402 -25.54 -10.23 -17.55
C GLN A 402 -24.72 -10.95 -18.64
N GLY A 403 -23.46 -11.23 -18.33
CA GLY A 403 -22.50 -11.80 -19.28
C GLY A 403 -21.52 -10.78 -19.85
N ALA A 404 -21.66 -9.49 -19.51
CA ALA A 404 -20.71 -8.45 -19.91
C ALA A 404 -19.27 -8.83 -19.55
N PRO A 405 -18.33 -8.90 -20.52
CA PRO A 405 -16.95 -9.25 -20.26
C PRO A 405 -16.23 -8.23 -19.36
N TYR A 406 -15.27 -8.69 -18.56
CA TYR A 406 -14.48 -7.83 -17.68
C TYR A 406 -13.38 -7.08 -18.43
N THR A 407 -13.77 -6.21 -19.37
CA THR A 407 -12.88 -5.39 -20.19
C THR A 407 -13.11 -3.89 -19.95
N ARG A 408 -12.15 -3.06 -20.38
CA ARG A 408 -12.31 -1.60 -20.38
C ARG A 408 -13.41 -1.15 -21.34
N ALA A 409 -13.57 -1.80 -22.49
CA ALA A 409 -14.58 -1.40 -23.45
C ALA A 409 -15.99 -1.55 -22.85
N ASP A 410 -16.27 -2.71 -22.24
CA ASP A 410 -17.57 -3.03 -21.66
C ASP A 410 -17.90 -2.16 -20.44
N ILE A 411 -16.95 -1.98 -19.51
CA ILE A 411 -17.19 -1.16 -18.31
C ILE A 411 -17.51 0.31 -18.67
N VAL A 412 -16.84 0.85 -19.69
CA VAL A 412 -17.06 2.22 -20.17
C VAL A 412 -18.40 2.33 -20.87
N GLU A 413 -18.73 1.38 -21.75
CA GLU A 413 -19.98 1.42 -22.52
C GLU A 413 -21.22 1.25 -21.65
N LEU A 414 -21.17 0.32 -20.68
CA LEU A 414 -22.25 0.15 -19.71
C LEU A 414 -22.43 1.39 -18.84
N ALA A 415 -21.34 1.99 -18.36
CA ALA A 415 -21.42 3.22 -17.58
C ALA A 415 -21.98 4.39 -18.42
N ARG A 416 -21.61 4.51 -19.70
CA ARG A 416 -22.23 5.48 -20.62
C ARG A 416 -23.71 5.24 -20.82
N THR A 417 -24.13 4.00 -20.94
CA THR A 417 -25.56 3.64 -21.05
C THR A 417 -26.34 4.14 -19.85
N ILE A 418 -25.79 4.00 -18.63
CA ILE A 418 -26.41 4.54 -17.42
C ILE A 418 -26.40 6.07 -17.39
N VAL A 419 -25.29 6.72 -17.75
CA VAL A 419 -25.25 8.19 -17.85
C VAL A 419 -26.26 8.72 -18.86
N ALA A 420 -26.39 8.07 -20.02
CA ALA A 420 -27.36 8.45 -21.05
C ALA A 420 -28.81 8.24 -20.59
N ARG A 421 -29.07 7.19 -19.79
CA ARG A 421 -30.39 6.92 -19.20
C ARG A 421 -30.76 7.92 -18.11
N VAL A 422 -29.82 8.26 -17.23
CA VAL A 422 -30.06 9.14 -16.07
C VAL A 422 -30.00 10.63 -16.47
N GLN A 423 -29.19 10.96 -17.47
CA GLN A 423 -28.90 12.33 -17.91
C GLN A 423 -28.53 13.26 -16.74
N PRO A 424 -27.53 12.92 -15.91
CA PRO A 424 -27.29 13.61 -14.65
C PRO A 424 -26.91 15.08 -14.84
N THR A 425 -27.46 15.94 -13.98
CA THR A 425 -27.01 17.34 -13.80
C THR A 425 -25.82 17.43 -12.85
N LEU A 426 -25.61 16.40 -12.01
CA LEU A 426 -24.49 16.31 -11.09
C LEU A 426 -24.02 14.85 -10.96
N LEU A 427 -22.70 14.65 -10.97
CA LEU A 427 -22.05 13.38 -10.67
C LEU A 427 -21.35 13.44 -9.31
N ILE A 428 -21.51 12.40 -8.51
CA ILE A 428 -20.74 12.20 -7.27
C ILE A 428 -19.91 10.93 -7.41
N THR A 429 -18.63 10.99 -7.09
CA THR A 429 -17.73 9.82 -7.24
C THR A 429 -16.56 9.85 -6.28
N HIS A 430 -15.71 8.83 -6.36
CA HIS A 430 -14.45 8.74 -5.66
C HIS A 430 -13.43 9.77 -6.17
N SER A 431 -12.57 10.25 -5.27
CA SER A 431 -11.45 11.13 -5.61
C SER A 431 -10.30 10.35 -6.28
N PRO A 432 -9.64 10.92 -7.32
CA PRO A 432 -8.44 10.33 -7.89
C PRO A 432 -7.25 10.31 -6.91
N LEU A 433 -7.35 11.00 -5.76
CA LEU A 433 -6.34 11.02 -4.70
C LEU A 433 -6.57 9.94 -3.62
N ASP A 434 -7.63 9.13 -3.75
CA ASP A 434 -7.89 8.01 -2.86
C ASP A 434 -6.77 6.94 -2.98
N ARG A 435 -6.50 6.22 -1.89
CA ARG A 435 -5.45 5.21 -1.84
C ARG A 435 -5.90 3.82 -2.28
N HIS A 436 -7.19 3.62 -2.54
CA HIS A 436 -7.73 2.37 -3.04
C HIS A 436 -7.75 2.36 -4.58
N SER A 437 -7.17 1.31 -5.18
CA SER A 437 -7.01 1.20 -6.64
C SER A 437 -8.33 1.29 -7.40
N ASP A 438 -9.39 0.72 -6.82
CA ASP A 438 -10.69 0.64 -7.48
C ASP A 438 -11.43 1.99 -7.38
N HIS A 439 -11.20 2.76 -6.31
CA HIS A 439 -11.73 4.12 -6.17
C HIS A 439 -11.12 5.02 -7.25
N VAL A 440 -9.78 4.94 -7.42
CA VAL A 440 -9.07 5.65 -8.48
C VAL A 440 -9.52 5.21 -9.87
N ALA A 441 -9.77 3.91 -10.08
CA ALA A 441 -10.27 3.39 -11.35
C ALA A 441 -11.69 3.90 -11.67
N VAL A 442 -12.57 4.01 -10.67
CA VAL A 442 -13.91 4.59 -10.84
C VAL A 442 -13.84 6.11 -11.07
N ALA A 443 -12.93 6.83 -10.42
CA ALA A 443 -12.68 8.23 -10.72
C ALA A 443 -12.27 8.43 -12.19
N GLN A 444 -11.35 7.59 -12.68
CA GLN A 444 -10.94 7.58 -14.09
C GLN A 444 -12.08 7.20 -15.04
N LEU A 445 -12.94 6.25 -14.65
CA LEU A 445 -14.13 5.89 -15.42
C LEU A 445 -15.08 7.08 -15.54
N VAL A 446 -15.35 7.78 -14.43
CA VAL A 446 -16.19 8.98 -14.43
C VAL A 446 -15.63 10.07 -15.34
N ASP A 447 -14.32 10.32 -15.31
CA ASP A 447 -13.68 11.28 -16.23
C ASP A 447 -13.91 10.95 -17.72
N LEU A 448 -14.08 9.67 -18.08
CA LEU A 448 -14.34 9.23 -19.46
C LEU A 448 -15.80 9.36 -19.90
N ILE A 449 -16.74 9.41 -18.95
CA ILE A 449 -18.19 9.35 -19.23
C ILE A 449 -18.94 10.61 -18.83
N ARG A 450 -18.35 11.49 -17.99
CA ARG A 450 -19.00 12.69 -17.44
C ARG A 450 -19.39 13.72 -18.51
N GLY A 451 -18.68 13.77 -19.63
CA GLY A 451 -18.81 14.88 -20.58
C GLY A 451 -18.62 16.23 -19.89
N GLN A 452 -19.64 17.09 -19.97
CA GLN A 452 -19.66 18.41 -19.31
C GLN A 452 -20.32 18.39 -17.93
N THR A 453 -20.89 17.26 -17.49
CA THR A 453 -21.56 17.17 -16.18
C THR A 453 -20.55 17.45 -15.05
N PRO A 454 -20.89 18.34 -14.10
CA PRO A 454 -20.03 18.65 -12.96
C PRO A 454 -19.84 17.44 -12.03
N VAL A 455 -18.67 17.35 -11.39
CA VAL A 455 -18.32 16.23 -10.51
C VAL A 455 -17.92 16.69 -9.12
N TYR A 456 -18.52 16.09 -8.10
CA TYR A 456 -18.09 16.18 -6.70
C TYR A 456 -17.40 14.89 -6.29
N ALA A 457 -16.16 15.00 -5.78
CA ALA A 457 -15.33 13.84 -5.49
C ALA A 457 -15.09 13.66 -3.99
N PHE A 458 -15.44 12.52 -3.40
CA PHE A 458 -15.16 12.24 -1.98
C PHE A 458 -13.97 11.30 -1.80
N VAL A 459 -13.37 11.29 -0.62
CA VAL A 459 -12.26 10.38 -0.25
C VAL A 459 -12.75 9.43 0.83
N VAL A 460 -12.44 8.15 0.68
CA VAL A 460 -12.67 7.13 1.72
C VAL A 460 -11.36 6.72 2.38
N HIS A 461 -10.31 6.49 1.59
CA HIS A 461 -9.03 6.00 2.11
C HIS A 461 -7.91 7.00 1.91
N ALA A 462 -7.48 7.61 3.01
CA ALA A 462 -6.28 8.43 3.08
C ALA A 462 -5.49 8.18 4.38
N SER A 463 -4.26 8.67 4.44
CA SER A 463 -3.40 8.45 5.60
C SER A 463 -3.96 9.14 6.83
N GLY A 464 -4.31 8.39 7.89
CA GLY A 464 -4.84 8.96 9.12
C GLY A 464 -6.24 9.56 8.97
N PHE A 465 -7.00 9.14 7.95
CA PHE A 465 -8.36 9.56 7.68
C PHE A 465 -9.29 8.34 7.57
N PRO A 466 -10.55 8.44 8.01
CA PRO A 466 -11.14 9.57 8.74
C PRO A 466 -10.61 9.66 10.18
N ARG A 467 -10.68 10.87 10.76
CA ARG A 467 -10.17 11.15 12.10
C ARG A 467 -11.25 11.83 12.96
N PRO A 468 -11.53 11.33 14.18
CA PRO A 468 -11.02 10.08 14.74
C PRO A 468 -11.58 8.84 14.01
N PHE A 469 -10.91 7.69 14.06
CA PHE A 469 -11.31 6.45 13.40
C PHE A 469 -12.36 5.68 14.23
N ARG A 470 -13.48 6.36 14.52
CA ARG A 470 -14.64 5.86 15.26
C ARG A 470 -15.88 6.69 14.94
N SER A 471 -17.06 6.21 15.32
CA SER A 471 -18.28 7.02 15.33
C SER A 471 -18.09 8.27 16.20
N SER A 472 -18.43 9.43 15.63
CA SER A 472 -18.31 10.75 16.28
C SER A 472 -19.35 11.68 15.65
N PRO A 473 -20.65 11.46 15.92
CA PRO A 473 -21.75 12.16 15.25
C PRO A 473 -21.83 13.66 15.56
N HIS A 474 -21.09 14.14 16.56
CA HIS A 474 -21.02 15.55 16.93
C HIS A 474 -19.74 16.24 16.42
N ASP A 475 -18.84 15.50 15.77
CA ASP A 475 -17.62 16.04 15.21
C ASP A 475 -17.78 16.23 13.70
N PRO A 476 -17.18 17.29 13.12
CA PRO A 476 -17.10 17.45 11.67
C PRO A 476 -16.08 16.48 11.06
N LEU A 477 -16.32 16.10 9.81
CA LEU A 477 -15.34 15.43 8.96
C LEU A 477 -14.42 16.49 8.34
N LEU A 478 -13.14 16.44 8.67
CA LEU A 478 -12.12 17.32 8.11
C LEU A 478 -11.40 16.68 6.91
N PRO A 479 -10.80 17.50 6.03
CA PRO A 479 -9.86 17.03 5.00
C PRO A 479 -8.80 16.07 5.53
N PRO A 480 -8.42 15.04 4.75
CA PRO A 480 -7.38 14.12 5.15
C PRO A 480 -6.05 14.83 5.50
N PRO A 481 -5.40 14.49 6.62
CA PRO A 481 -4.15 15.13 7.00
C PRO A 481 -3.04 14.93 5.95
N GLY A 482 -2.42 16.03 5.52
CA GLY A 482 -1.32 16.01 4.54
C GLY A 482 -1.75 15.62 3.12
N MET A 483 -3.04 15.73 2.80
CA MET A 483 -3.54 15.64 1.43
C MET A 483 -3.75 17.06 0.89
N ASP A 484 -2.79 17.51 0.09
CA ASP A 484 -2.92 18.75 -0.66
C ASP A 484 -3.70 18.47 -1.95
N LEU A 485 -4.77 19.24 -2.16
CA LEU A 485 -5.49 19.21 -3.43
C LEU A 485 -4.66 19.93 -4.51
N PRO A 486 -4.74 19.50 -5.77
CA PRO A 486 -4.29 20.31 -6.89
C PRO A 486 -4.97 21.68 -6.87
N ALA A 487 -4.31 22.70 -7.43
CA ALA A 487 -4.75 24.10 -7.36
C ALA A 487 -6.15 24.34 -7.96
N GLU A 488 -6.57 23.47 -8.89
CA GLU A 488 -7.87 23.52 -9.54
C GLU A 488 -9.01 22.88 -8.75
N TRP A 489 -8.74 22.31 -7.57
CA TRP A 489 -9.74 21.71 -6.68
C TRP A 489 -9.80 22.45 -5.34
N THR A 490 -10.97 22.43 -4.72
CA THR A 490 -11.20 23.00 -3.40
C THR A 490 -12.01 22.03 -2.54
N TRP A 491 -11.64 21.92 -1.26
CA TRP A 491 -12.44 21.19 -0.29
C TRP A 491 -13.71 21.96 0.03
N MET A 492 -14.83 21.31 -0.14
CA MET A 492 -16.15 21.79 0.19
C MET A 492 -16.77 20.85 1.22
N ARG A 493 -17.55 21.42 2.15
CA ARG A 493 -18.34 20.63 3.11
C ARG A 493 -19.81 20.61 2.71
N PHE A 494 -20.49 19.51 2.97
CA PHE A 494 -21.94 19.45 2.90
C PHE A 494 -22.47 19.22 4.32
N GLU A 495 -23.15 20.23 4.87
CA GLU A 495 -23.67 20.18 6.24
C GLU A 495 -24.82 19.19 6.36
N LEU A 496 -24.79 18.35 7.38
CA LEU A 496 -25.88 17.42 7.69
C LEU A 496 -26.71 17.96 8.83
N SER A 497 -28.03 18.05 8.61
CA SER A 497 -28.95 18.20 9.73
C SER A 497 -28.88 16.94 10.62
N PRO A 498 -29.29 17.03 11.90
CA PRO A 498 -29.38 15.85 12.76
C PRO A 498 -30.24 14.73 12.16
N ASP A 499 -31.23 15.05 11.33
CA ASP A 499 -32.13 14.09 10.71
C ASP A 499 -31.43 13.36 9.55
N MET A 500 -30.69 14.10 8.72
CA MET A 500 -29.87 13.55 7.64
C MET A 500 -28.74 12.66 8.18
N GLU A 501 -28.09 13.07 9.26
CA GLU A 501 -27.08 12.25 9.93
C GLU A 501 -27.69 10.94 10.46
N ARG A 502 -28.86 10.99 11.11
CA ARG A 502 -29.57 9.78 11.56
C ARG A 502 -29.97 8.88 10.41
N ALA A 503 -30.45 9.44 9.29
CA ALA A 503 -30.78 8.69 8.08
C ALA A 503 -29.53 7.99 7.51
N LYS A 504 -28.42 8.71 7.35
CA LYS A 504 -27.13 8.15 6.94
C LYS A 504 -26.67 7.02 7.86
N ARG A 505 -26.73 7.23 9.18
CA ARG A 505 -26.35 6.21 10.18
C ARG A 505 -27.24 4.97 10.08
N ALA A 506 -28.54 5.14 9.87
CA ALA A 506 -29.47 4.04 9.65
C ALA A 506 -29.15 3.29 8.35
N ALA A 507 -28.84 3.99 7.26
CA ALA A 507 -28.44 3.38 5.99
C ALA A 507 -27.12 2.59 6.13
N ILE A 508 -26.11 3.12 6.84
CA ILE A 508 -24.88 2.37 7.17
C ILE A 508 -25.21 1.05 7.88
N GLY A 509 -26.21 1.06 8.75
CA GLY A 509 -26.72 -0.11 9.48
C GLY A 509 -27.26 -1.25 8.59
N ALA A 510 -27.57 -0.99 7.31
CA ALA A 510 -28.02 -2.02 6.38
C ALA A 510 -26.87 -2.91 5.86
N HIS A 511 -25.63 -2.43 5.85
CA HIS A 511 -24.44 -3.18 5.41
C HIS A 511 -23.93 -4.15 6.49
N ARG A 512 -24.80 -5.07 6.91
CA ARG A 512 -24.58 -6.02 8.02
C ARG A 512 -23.33 -6.87 7.79
N SER A 513 -23.07 -7.31 6.57
CA SER A 513 -21.89 -8.10 6.20
C SER A 513 -20.59 -7.36 6.49
N GLN A 514 -20.56 -6.04 6.21
CA GLN A 514 -19.40 -5.20 6.45
C GLN A 514 -19.26 -4.84 7.93
N LEU A 515 -20.37 -4.54 8.60
CA LEU A 515 -20.40 -4.25 10.04
C LEU A 515 -19.98 -5.46 10.89
N ALA A 516 -20.25 -6.69 10.44
CA ALA A 516 -19.82 -7.91 11.11
C ALA A 516 -18.29 -8.10 11.07
N THR A 517 -17.58 -7.41 10.17
CA THR A 517 -16.11 -7.42 10.11
C THR A 517 -15.55 -6.29 11.00
N PRO A 518 -14.81 -6.58 12.09
CA PRO A 518 -14.48 -5.57 13.10
C PRO A 518 -13.79 -4.30 12.57
N TYR A 519 -12.85 -4.45 11.64
CA TYR A 519 -12.16 -3.31 11.03
C TYR A 519 -13.07 -2.47 10.12
N LEU A 520 -13.95 -3.12 9.36
CA LEU A 520 -14.86 -2.42 8.44
C LEU A 520 -16.00 -1.76 9.21
N GLY A 521 -16.50 -2.39 10.28
CA GLY A 521 -17.44 -1.74 11.19
C GLY A 521 -16.90 -0.42 11.75
N LEU A 522 -15.62 -0.40 12.16
CA LEU A 522 -14.97 0.85 12.59
C LEU A 522 -14.84 1.87 11.46
N LEU A 523 -14.46 1.43 10.26
CA LEU A 523 -14.35 2.30 9.09
C LEU A 523 -15.70 2.94 8.75
N LEU A 524 -16.75 2.14 8.51
CA LEU A 524 -18.06 2.63 8.10
C LEU A 524 -18.62 3.62 9.14
N THR A 525 -18.57 3.24 10.43
CA THR A 525 -19.08 4.12 11.50
C THR A 525 -18.24 5.38 11.69
N SER A 526 -16.99 5.42 11.24
CA SER A 526 -16.16 6.63 11.31
C SER A 526 -16.52 7.72 10.31
N PHE A 527 -17.44 7.47 9.38
CA PHE A 527 -18.04 8.49 8.49
C PHE A 527 -19.37 9.06 9.01
N VAL A 528 -19.80 8.64 10.21
CA VAL A 528 -20.94 9.22 10.92
C VAL A 528 -20.50 10.53 11.59
N ARG A 529 -20.81 11.66 10.97
CA ARG A 529 -20.27 13.01 11.23
C ARG A 529 -21.33 14.09 11.02
N THR A 530 -21.05 15.33 11.42
CA THR A 530 -21.95 16.48 11.21
C THR A 530 -21.93 17.01 9.77
N ASN A 531 -20.96 16.60 8.95
CA ASN A 531 -20.85 16.98 7.54
C ASN A 531 -20.27 15.85 6.70
N GLU A 532 -20.47 15.95 5.39
CA GLU A 532 -19.72 15.22 4.38
C GLU A 532 -18.70 16.15 3.70
N LEU A 533 -17.71 15.58 3.03
CA LEU A 533 -16.59 16.32 2.48
C LEU A 533 -16.35 15.91 1.03
N PHE A 534 -16.29 16.91 0.16
CA PHE A 534 -16.09 16.74 -1.27
C PHE A 534 -14.96 17.66 -1.75
N ALA A 535 -14.08 17.15 -2.60
CA ALA A 535 -13.24 17.95 -3.45
C ALA A 535 -14.03 18.32 -4.70
N VAL A 536 -14.07 19.60 -5.05
CA VAL A 536 -14.82 20.12 -6.19
C VAL A 536 -13.94 21.09 -6.99
N ARG A 537 -14.05 21.06 -8.32
CA ARG A 537 -13.43 22.10 -9.16
C ARG A 537 -14.32 23.34 -9.19
N PRO A 538 -13.79 24.57 -9.09
CA PRO A 538 -14.62 25.78 -9.14
C PRO A 538 -15.53 25.86 -10.37
N ALA A 539 -15.06 25.41 -11.53
CA ALA A 539 -15.87 25.33 -12.74
C ALA A 539 -17.06 24.36 -12.61
N ASP A 540 -16.86 23.23 -11.93
CA ASP A 540 -17.91 22.24 -11.69
C ASP A 540 -18.95 22.78 -10.69
N LEU A 541 -18.56 23.62 -9.73
CA LEU A 541 -19.49 24.26 -8.80
C LEU A 541 -20.39 25.29 -9.50
N VAL A 542 -19.84 26.09 -10.41
CA VAL A 542 -20.62 27.06 -11.20
C VAL A 542 -21.57 26.33 -12.15
N ALA A 543 -21.11 25.26 -12.80
CA ALA A 543 -21.91 24.50 -13.75
C ALA A 543 -23.09 23.76 -13.09
N SER A 544 -22.96 23.35 -11.82
CA SER A 544 -24.05 22.69 -11.09
C SER A 544 -25.11 23.67 -10.57
N HIS A 545 -24.80 24.96 -10.46
CA HIS A 545 -25.70 26.00 -9.96
C HIS A 545 -25.59 27.26 -10.82
N PRO A 546 -26.06 27.23 -12.09
CA PRO A 546 -26.11 28.42 -12.94
C PRO A 546 -27.03 29.47 -12.29
N GLN A 547 -26.54 30.70 -12.13
CA GLN A 547 -27.25 31.82 -11.49
C GLN A 547 -28.56 32.17 -12.18
#